data_AF-A0A6L7UQA3-F1
#
_entry.id   AF-A0A6L7UQA3-F1
#
_cell.length_a   1.000
_cell.length_b   1.000
_cell.length_c   1.000
_cell.angle_alpha   90.00
_cell.angle_beta   90.00
_cell.angle_gamma   90.00
#
_symmetry.space_group_name_H-M   'P 1'
#
loop_
_entity.id
_entity.type
_entity.pdbx_description
1 polymer ?
#
loop_
_entity_poly.entity_id
_entity_poly.type
_entity_poly.pdbx_seq_one_letter_code
_entity_poly.pdbx_strand_id
1 'polypeptide(L)'
;MATRSSAPWTRSRSTRSRRPGPARPSASLAPTWMPSAARSPGASGSSGSTATDSASRRASGSGGKVERGSPDCLSFRFGCSSGGVDQRGGGIVKTWTMLPRQGARSLRNSHFFLAAGVAAAAVLLAASGEISGQSLRGSTSSLDRQNRVAREHDFTYIATPAQIERFVDAGYLVPVPPSSDYILHDLSFPYARPEVELFISRLARQYRSACGERLVVTSLTRPKNKQPQNASPRSVHPTGMALDLRRPDPKCRGWLERVLLQLEGSGVLEVTLERRPPHYHVAIFPQQYAAYVERITRAQQQYVAGGGRYQVRAGDSLWEIARRHATTVTRLRSANSLSGSRIYPGQILTLPG
;
A
#
# COMPACT_ATOMS: atom_id res chain seq x y z
N MET A 1 35.95 41.02 -53.70
CA MET A 1 36.68 40.34 -54.80
C MET A 1 36.13 38.93 -54.93
N ALA A 2 35.71 38.56 -56.15
CA ALA A 2 35.54 37.20 -56.72
C ALA A 2 34.60 36.19 -55.99
N THR A 3 33.76 35.38 -56.63
CA THR A 3 33.42 35.14 -58.05
C THR A 3 32.10 34.33 -58.10
N ARG A 4 31.39 34.48 -59.22
CA ARG A 4 30.18 33.76 -59.64
C ARG A 4 30.41 32.26 -59.85
N SER A 5 29.35 31.45 -59.74
CA SER A 5 28.99 30.54 -60.84
C SER A 5 27.49 30.15 -60.84
N SER A 6 26.88 30.48 -61.97
CA SER A 6 25.62 30.06 -62.63
C SER A 6 25.50 28.54 -62.83
N ALA A 7 24.38 27.88 -63.17
CA ALA A 7 22.93 28.12 -63.22
C ALA A 7 22.29 26.73 -63.64
N PRO A 8 21.12 26.59 -64.33
CA PRO A 8 19.93 25.89 -63.80
C PRO A 8 19.40 24.72 -64.66
N TRP A 9 18.47 23.88 -64.17
CA TRP A 9 17.63 23.02 -65.02
C TRP A 9 16.14 22.99 -64.60
N THR A 10 15.36 23.69 -65.43
CA THR A 10 13.99 23.50 -65.98
C THR A 10 12.90 22.62 -65.35
N ARG A 11 11.68 23.20 -65.40
CA ARG A 11 10.33 22.66 -65.19
C ARG A 11 9.96 21.49 -66.13
N SER A 12 9.05 20.61 -65.68
CA SER A 12 7.80 20.35 -66.43
C SER A 12 6.64 19.71 -65.60
N ARG A 13 5.49 20.40 -65.68
CA ARG A 13 4.07 19.98 -65.78
C ARG A 13 3.50 18.75 -65.04
N SER A 14 2.58 19.07 -64.12
CA SER A 14 1.16 18.65 -64.02
C SER A 14 0.72 17.27 -64.53
N THR A 15 0.09 16.48 -63.65
CA THR A 15 -1.22 15.86 -63.95
C THR A 15 -2.03 15.56 -62.68
N ARG A 16 -3.25 16.10 -62.67
CA ARG A 16 -4.54 15.52 -62.25
C ARG A 16 -4.75 15.00 -60.82
N SER A 17 -5.56 15.80 -60.13
CA SER A 17 -6.51 15.45 -59.06
C SER A 17 -7.25 14.11 -59.25
N ARG A 18 -7.32 13.31 -58.18
CA ARG A 18 -8.45 12.40 -57.93
C ARG A 18 -9.16 12.84 -56.66
N ARG A 19 -10.45 13.16 -56.80
CA ARG A 19 -11.39 13.47 -55.72
C ARG A 19 -11.65 12.23 -54.85
N PRO A 20 -11.97 12.41 -53.55
CA PRO A 20 -12.51 11.35 -52.70
C PRO A 20 -14.00 11.12 -53.01
N GLY A 21 -14.43 9.85 -53.04
CA GLY A 21 -15.83 9.45 -53.16
C GLY A 21 -16.60 9.59 -51.84
N PRO A 22 -17.94 9.69 -51.87
CA PRO A 22 -18.75 10.10 -50.73
C PRO A 22 -19.01 8.97 -49.73
N ALA A 23 -19.16 9.38 -48.48
CA ALA A 23 -19.61 8.58 -47.34
C ALA A 23 -21.04 8.04 -47.55
N ARG A 24 -21.27 6.81 -47.09
CA ARG A 24 -22.62 6.25 -46.83
C ARG A 24 -22.86 6.19 -45.32
N PRO A 25 -24.07 6.56 -44.83
CA PRO A 25 -24.40 6.50 -43.42
C PRO A 25 -25.09 5.18 -43.01
N SER A 26 -25.18 5.02 -41.69
CA SER A 26 -26.13 4.22 -40.90
C SER A 26 -26.03 2.69 -40.91
N ALA A 27 -25.64 2.14 -39.75
CA ALA A 27 -26.45 1.17 -39.03
C ALA A 27 -26.09 1.21 -37.53
N SER A 28 -27.06 1.72 -36.76
CA SER A 28 -27.07 1.80 -35.31
C SER A 28 -27.23 0.40 -34.71
N LEU A 29 -26.36 0.02 -33.79
CA LEU A 29 -26.64 -1.04 -32.81
C LEU A 29 -26.19 -0.54 -31.44
N ALA A 30 -27.18 -0.05 -30.68
CA ALA A 30 -27.05 0.17 -29.26
C ALA A 30 -27.01 -1.19 -28.54
N PRO A 31 -26.11 -1.43 -27.59
CA PRO A 31 -26.32 -2.46 -26.59
C PRO A 31 -27.17 -1.87 -25.46
N THR A 32 -28.41 -2.34 -25.40
CA THR A 32 -29.37 -2.15 -24.32
C THR A 32 -28.75 -2.57 -22.99
N TRP A 33 -28.62 -1.62 -22.07
CA TRP A 33 -28.41 -1.91 -20.65
C TRP A 33 -29.74 -2.39 -20.04
N MET A 34 -29.76 -3.62 -19.55
CA MET A 34 -30.73 -4.09 -18.54
C MET A 34 -29.96 -4.76 -17.40
N PRO A 35 -30.14 -4.32 -16.14
CA PRO A 35 -29.67 -5.08 -14.99
C PRO A 35 -30.66 -6.21 -14.68
N SER A 36 -30.30 -7.45 -14.99
CA SER A 36 -30.99 -8.61 -14.45
C SER A 36 -30.56 -8.83 -13.00
N ALA A 37 -31.52 -8.64 -12.09
CA ALA A 37 -31.43 -9.01 -10.70
C ALA A 37 -31.18 -10.53 -10.57
N ALA A 38 -29.99 -10.91 -10.10
CA ALA A 38 -29.71 -12.27 -9.68
C ALA A 38 -30.29 -12.49 -8.28
N ARG A 39 -31.43 -13.18 -8.25
CA ARG A 39 -32.01 -13.81 -7.06
C ARG A 39 -31.03 -14.84 -6.47
N SER A 40 -30.91 -14.82 -5.15
CA SER A 40 -30.34 -15.89 -4.35
C SER A 40 -31.09 -17.21 -4.57
N PRO A 41 -30.43 -18.37 -4.65
CA PRO A 41 -31.11 -19.64 -4.48
C PRO A 41 -31.33 -19.89 -2.98
N GLY A 42 -32.61 -19.94 -2.61
CA GLY A 42 -33.06 -20.38 -1.30
C GLY A 42 -32.77 -21.86 -1.10
N ALA A 43 -32.34 -22.20 0.12
CA ALA A 43 -32.32 -23.55 0.63
C ALA A 43 -33.75 -24.00 0.96
N SER A 44 -34.10 -25.23 0.56
CA SER A 44 -35.38 -25.86 0.85
C SER A 44 -35.18 -27.23 1.51
N GLY A 45 -35.88 -27.42 2.63
CA GLY A 45 -36.30 -28.72 3.20
C GLY A 45 -35.36 -29.30 4.26
N SER A 46 -35.82 -29.81 5.41
CA SER A 46 -37.18 -30.01 5.93
C SER A 46 -37.14 -30.56 7.36
N SER A 47 -38.26 -30.36 8.08
CA SER A 47 -38.75 -31.07 9.29
C SER A 47 -37.92 -30.93 10.59
N GLY A 48 -38.47 -30.61 11.76
CA GLY A 48 -39.85 -30.55 12.23
C GLY A 48 -39.94 -31.23 13.60
N SER A 49 -40.28 -30.51 14.67
CA SER A 49 -41.17 -30.99 15.74
C SER A 49 -41.45 -29.89 16.75
N THR A 50 -42.73 -29.86 17.12
CA THR A 50 -43.50 -28.98 17.99
C THR A 50 -43.30 -29.29 19.47
N ALA A 51 -43.34 -28.27 20.33
CA ALA A 51 -44.03 -28.34 21.62
C ALA A 51 -44.31 -26.93 22.18
N THR A 52 -45.59 -26.68 22.42
CA THR A 52 -46.21 -25.72 23.36
C THR A 52 -45.68 -25.99 24.80
N ASP A 53 -45.72 -25.13 25.81
CA ASP A 53 -46.82 -24.28 26.26
C ASP A 53 -46.35 -23.37 27.43
N SER A 54 -47.06 -22.25 27.63
CA SER A 54 -47.38 -21.61 28.92
C SER A 54 -46.30 -21.16 29.93
N ALA A 55 -46.23 -19.85 30.20
CA ALA A 55 -46.65 -19.29 31.50
C ALA A 55 -46.46 -17.77 31.57
N SER A 56 -47.56 -17.09 31.88
CA SER A 56 -47.69 -15.69 32.26
C SER A 56 -46.95 -15.34 33.56
N ARG A 57 -46.46 -14.09 33.68
CA ARG A 57 -46.62 -13.27 34.89
C ARG A 57 -46.50 -11.78 34.56
N ARG A 58 -47.55 -11.05 34.94
CA ARG A 58 -47.67 -9.59 34.96
C ARG A 58 -46.79 -9.00 36.06
N ALA A 59 -46.26 -7.80 35.82
CA ALA A 59 -46.22 -6.73 36.81
C ALA A 59 -46.24 -5.36 36.11
N SER A 60 -47.33 -4.63 36.36
CA SER A 60 -47.49 -3.17 36.36
C SER A 60 -46.30 -2.45 37.01
N GLY A 61 -45.90 -1.21 36.70
CA GLY A 61 -46.60 -0.05 36.15
C GLY A 61 -46.19 1.18 36.99
N SER A 62 -45.78 2.27 36.32
CA SER A 62 -45.53 3.66 36.77
C SER A 62 -44.27 4.16 36.05
N GLY A 63 -44.20 5.28 35.35
CA GLY A 63 -45.00 6.49 35.35
C GLY A 63 -44.02 7.65 35.53
N GLY A 64 -43.87 8.53 34.53
CA GLY A 64 -43.28 9.86 34.77
C GLY A 64 -42.24 10.38 33.77
N LYS A 65 -42.74 11.28 32.91
CA LYS A 65 -42.15 12.54 32.42
C LYS A 65 -40.95 12.56 31.45
N VAL A 66 -41.27 13.24 30.35
CA VAL A 66 -40.43 13.91 29.35
C VAL A 66 -39.65 15.06 29.99
N GLU A 67 -38.36 15.18 29.66
CA GLU A 67 -37.67 16.47 29.61
C GLU A 67 -36.55 16.48 28.57
N ARG A 68 -36.45 17.60 27.85
CA ARG A 68 -35.47 17.90 26.80
C ARG A 68 -34.17 18.38 27.44
N GLY A 69 -33.02 17.94 26.92
CA GLY A 69 -31.71 18.48 27.27
C GLY A 69 -30.73 18.35 26.09
N SER A 70 -30.24 19.51 25.61
CA SER A 70 -29.11 19.65 24.69
C SER A 70 -27.78 19.17 25.31
N PRO A 71 -26.73 18.91 24.50
CA PRO A 71 -25.52 18.25 24.97
C PRO A 71 -24.49 19.24 25.51
N ASP A 72 -24.08 19.07 26.76
CA ASP A 72 -22.92 19.76 27.32
C ASP A 72 -21.65 18.91 27.20
N CYS A 73 -20.65 19.57 26.62
CA CYS A 73 -19.23 19.23 26.65
C CYS A 73 -18.74 19.01 28.08
N LEU A 74 -18.07 17.88 28.34
CA LEU A 74 -17.25 17.70 29.53
C LEU A 74 -15.82 17.33 29.17
N SER A 75 -14.97 18.30 29.45
CA SER A 75 -13.53 18.29 29.50
C SER A 75 -13.02 17.39 30.63
N PHE A 76 -12.07 16.49 30.32
CA PHE A 76 -11.29 15.79 31.33
C PHE A 76 -9.94 16.47 31.53
N ARG A 77 -9.81 17.16 32.67
CA ARG A 77 -8.58 17.60 33.30
C ARG A 77 -7.94 16.45 34.08
N PHE A 78 -6.65 16.21 33.86
CA PHE A 78 -5.66 15.74 34.84
C PHE A 78 -4.33 16.36 34.35
N GLY A 79 -3.48 17.04 35.11
CA GLY A 79 -3.29 17.19 36.54
C GLY A 79 -1.79 17.42 36.71
N CYS A 80 -1.35 18.69 36.73
CA CYS A 80 0.04 19.07 36.99
C CYS A 80 0.34 18.92 38.49
N SER A 81 1.45 18.26 38.83
CA SER A 81 2.06 18.34 40.15
C SER A 81 3.37 19.10 40.06
N SER A 82 3.41 20.21 40.78
CA SER A 82 4.56 21.09 41.01
C SER A 82 5.32 20.67 42.27
N GLY A 83 6.63 20.94 42.29
CA GLY A 83 7.35 21.31 43.51
C GLY A 83 8.61 20.50 43.82
N GLY A 84 9.76 21.20 43.89
CA GLY A 84 10.97 20.70 44.55
C GLY A 84 12.28 21.20 43.95
N VAL A 85 12.61 22.47 44.19
CA VAL A 85 13.97 23.01 44.04
C VAL A 85 14.75 22.66 45.31
N ASP A 86 15.94 22.07 45.19
CA ASP A 86 17.03 22.27 46.15
C ASP A 86 18.38 22.31 45.44
N GLN A 87 19.20 23.28 45.82
CA GLN A 87 20.56 23.51 45.35
C GLN A 87 21.54 22.98 46.39
N ARG A 88 22.59 22.29 45.94
CA ARG A 88 23.96 22.11 46.51
C ARG A 88 24.55 20.92 45.75
N GLY A 89 25.60 21.05 44.93
CA GLY A 89 26.93 21.56 45.26
C GLY A 89 27.89 20.37 45.29
N GLY A 90 28.98 20.42 44.51
CA GLY A 90 30.12 19.49 44.66
C GLY A 90 30.37 18.59 43.46
N GLY A 91 31.27 19.04 42.58
CA GLY A 91 31.88 18.20 41.55
C GLY A 91 32.90 17.23 42.13
N ILE A 92 32.98 16.03 41.55
CA ILE A 92 34.19 15.21 41.54
C ILE A 92 34.32 14.59 40.14
N VAL A 93 35.31 15.06 39.41
CA VAL A 93 35.84 14.45 38.19
C VAL A 93 36.56 13.17 38.60
N LYS A 94 36.09 12.01 38.13
CA LYS A 94 36.90 10.77 38.17
C LYS A 94 37.20 10.34 36.73
N THR A 95 38.39 10.71 36.31
CA THR A 95 39.13 10.14 35.20
C THR A 95 39.28 8.62 35.42
N TRP A 96 38.85 7.82 34.44
CA TRP A 96 39.23 6.41 34.35
C TRP A 96 40.29 6.27 33.26
N THR A 97 41.50 6.02 33.71
CA THR A 97 42.68 5.74 32.92
C THR A 97 42.54 4.35 32.27
N MET A 98 42.69 4.29 30.95
CA MET A 98 42.92 3.04 30.22
C MET A 98 44.34 2.54 30.48
N LEU A 99 44.50 1.24 30.73
CA LEU A 99 45.72 0.49 30.42
C LEU A 99 45.35 -0.91 29.90
N PRO A 100 46.07 -1.44 28.90
CA PRO A 100 45.70 -2.63 28.15
C PRO A 100 46.27 -3.90 28.80
N ARG A 101 45.57 -5.03 28.65
CA ARG A 101 46.19 -6.36 28.78
C ARG A 101 45.76 -7.28 27.66
N GLN A 102 46.76 -8.05 27.26
CA GLN A 102 46.90 -8.76 26.01
C GLN A 102 46.14 -10.09 25.99
N GLY A 103 45.77 -10.49 24.78
CA GLY A 103 45.98 -11.83 24.22
C GLY A 103 45.67 -13.05 25.09
N ALA A 104 44.57 -13.72 24.75
CA ALA A 104 44.54 -15.18 24.72
C ALA A 104 43.62 -15.64 23.59
N ARG A 105 44.23 -16.18 22.53
CA ARG A 105 43.57 -17.04 21.56
C ARG A 105 43.19 -18.33 22.29
N SER A 106 41.96 -18.82 22.12
CA SER A 106 41.68 -20.24 22.29
C SER A 106 40.64 -20.71 21.29
N LEU A 107 40.80 -21.95 20.92
CA LEU A 107 40.37 -22.60 19.70
C LEU A 107 38.87 -22.92 19.69
N ARG A 108 38.34 -22.91 18.46
CA ARG A 108 37.35 -23.83 17.90
C ARG A 108 36.70 -24.80 18.90
N ASN A 109 35.38 -24.77 18.97
CA ASN A 109 34.62 -26.02 18.95
C ASN A 109 33.32 -25.83 18.19
N SER A 110 33.29 -26.48 17.03
CA SER A 110 32.13 -26.71 16.20
C SER A 110 31.31 -27.82 16.85
N HIS A 111 30.08 -27.52 17.27
CA HIS A 111 29.08 -28.56 17.48
C HIS A 111 27.87 -28.27 16.61
N PHE A 112 27.76 -29.07 15.55
CA PHE A 112 26.52 -29.34 14.85
C PHE A 112 25.45 -29.78 15.85
N PHE A 113 24.35 -29.04 15.94
CA PHE A 113 23.10 -29.58 16.45
C PHE A 113 22.10 -29.62 15.31
N LEU A 114 21.89 -30.83 14.79
CA LEU A 114 20.68 -31.22 14.08
C LEU A 114 19.61 -31.47 15.14
N ALA A 115 18.51 -30.71 15.12
CA ALA A 115 17.23 -31.14 15.66
C ALA A 115 16.10 -30.41 14.93
N ALA A 116 15.24 -31.23 14.35
CA ALA A 116 14.08 -30.87 13.57
C ALA A 116 12.93 -30.32 14.43
N GLY A 117 12.11 -29.46 13.81
CA GLY A 117 10.66 -29.38 14.07
C GLY A 117 10.18 -28.32 15.05
N VAL A 118 9.75 -27.15 14.55
CA VAL A 118 8.44 -26.54 14.89
C VAL A 118 7.91 -25.79 13.67
N ALA A 119 6.75 -26.22 13.19
CA ALA A 119 5.99 -25.62 12.11
C ALA A 119 5.07 -24.48 12.62
N ALA A 120 4.80 -23.54 11.69
CA ALA A 120 3.81 -22.46 11.69
C ALA A 120 4.04 -21.27 12.66
N ALA A 121 4.06 -19.99 12.25
CA ALA A 121 3.57 -19.36 11.03
C ALA A 121 4.56 -18.29 10.49
N ALA A 122 5.44 -18.71 9.59
CA ALA A 122 5.71 -17.90 8.41
C ALA A 122 4.75 -18.42 7.34
N VAL A 123 3.67 -17.68 7.04
CA VAL A 123 2.91 -17.94 5.82
C VAL A 123 3.76 -17.41 4.66
N LEU A 124 4.79 -18.17 4.32
CA LEU A 124 5.43 -18.17 3.01
C LEU A 124 4.88 -19.42 2.32
N LEU A 125 3.83 -19.25 1.52
CA LEU A 125 3.53 -20.23 0.49
C LEU A 125 4.71 -20.25 -0.48
N ALA A 126 5.55 -21.28 -0.39
CA ALA A 126 6.43 -21.67 -1.46
C ALA A 126 5.56 -22.28 -2.57
N ALA A 127 5.03 -21.42 -3.44
CA ALA A 127 4.67 -21.84 -4.78
C ALA A 127 5.94 -21.76 -5.62
N SER A 128 6.56 -22.90 -5.90
CA SER A 128 7.60 -23.02 -6.92
C SER A 128 6.94 -22.95 -8.31
N GLY A 129 6.45 -21.76 -8.65
CA GLY A 129 6.32 -21.34 -10.04
C GLY A 129 7.63 -20.67 -10.42
N GLU A 130 8.10 -20.87 -11.66
CA GLU A 130 9.20 -20.08 -12.17
C GLU A 130 8.81 -18.59 -12.10
N ILE A 131 9.38 -17.89 -11.12
CA ILE A 131 9.29 -16.44 -11.02
C ILE A 131 10.13 -15.91 -12.18
N SER A 132 9.51 -15.73 -13.35
CA SER A 132 10.07 -14.89 -14.41
C SER A 132 10.52 -13.58 -13.75
N GLY A 133 11.84 -13.35 -13.77
CA GLY A 133 12.52 -12.52 -12.79
C GLY A 133 11.84 -11.17 -12.53
N GLN A 134 11.50 -10.94 -11.26
CA GLN A 134 11.17 -9.63 -10.70
C GLN A 134 12.34 -8.70 -10.96
N SER A 135 12.25 -7.92 -12.03
CA SER A 135 13.30 -7.01 -12.43
C SER A 135 12.66 -5.65 -12.63
N LEU A 136 13.26 -4.61 -12.06
CA LEU A 136 12.87 -3.21 -12.31
C LEU A 136 13.09 -2.80 -13.79
N ARG A 137 13.45 -3.74 -14.67
CA ARG A 137 13.60 -3.48 -16.10
C ARG A 137 12.23 -3.65 -16.74
N GLY A 138 11.72 -2.55 -17.28
CA GLY A 138 10.53 -2.58 -18.11
C GLY A 138 10.75 -3.50 -19.32
N SER A 139 9.67 -4.15 -19.74
CA SER A 139 9.62 -5.00 -20.92
C SER A 139 8.31 -4.76 -21.67
N THR A 140 8.30 -5.07 -22.97
CA THR A 140 7.09 -5.00 -23.78
C THR A 140 5.97 -5.87 -23.19
N SER A 141 6.31 -7.05 -22.66
CA SER A 141 5.38 -7.97 -22.01
C SER A 141 4.80 -7.40 -20.70
N SER A 142 5.58 -6.63 -19.93
CA SER A 142 5.08 -5.89 -18.76
C SER A 142 4.03 -4.87 -19.17
N LEU A 143 4.31 -4.02 -20.17
CA LEU A 143 3.35 -3.04 -20.68
C LEU A 143 2.09 -3.72 -21.23
N ASP A 144 2.24 -4.85 -21.93
CA ASP A 144 1.10 -5.62 -22.46
C ASP A 144 0.23 -6.21 -21.36
N ARG A 145 0.85 -6.65 -20.26
CA ARG A 145 0.12 -7.10 -19.07
C ARG A 145 -0.65 -5.96 -18.42
N GLN A 146 -0.03 -4.80 -18.23
CA GLN A 146 -0.72 -3.63 -17.67
C GLN A 146 -1.93 -3.23 -18.52
N ASN A 147 -1.78 -3.18 -19.84
CA ASN A 147 -2.89 -2.87 -20.76
C ASN A 147 -3.96 -3.95 -20.78
N ARG A 148 -3.58 -5.23 -20.66
CA ARG A 148 -4.53 -6.33 -20.56
C ARG A 148 -5.38 -6.21 -19.29
N VAL A 149 -4.75 -5.99 -18.13
CA VAL A 149 -5.46 -5.79 -16.86
C VAL A 149 -6.41 -4.58 -16.95
N ALA A 150 -5.96 -3.46 -17.52
CA ALA A 150 -6.82 -2.31 -17.74
C ALA A 150 -8.06 -2.65 -18.59
N ARG A 151 -7.91 -3.48 -19.63
CA ARG A 151 -9.03 -3.91 -20.49
C ARG A 151 -9.94 -4.92 -19.81
N GLU A 152 -9.38 -5.88 -19.07
CA GLU A 152 -10.14 -6.89 -18.32
C GLU A 152 -11.02 -6.27 -17.22
N HIS A 153 -10.61 -5.12 -16.67
CA HIS A 153 -11.42 -4.35 -15.71
C HIS A 153 -12.26 -3.23 -16.36
N ASP A 154 -12.40 -3.24 -17.70
CA ASP A 154 -13.15 -2.25 -18.47
C ASP A 154 -12.76 -0.79 -18.16
N PHE A 155 -11.48 -0.56 -17.86
CA PHE A 155 -11.02 0.78 -17.56
C PHE A 155 -10.98 1.64 -18.82
N THR A 156 -11.78 2.69 -18.79
CA THR A 156 -11.73 3.74 -19.80
C THR A 156 -10.42 4.50 -19.71
N TYR A 157 -9.75 4.66 -20.84
CA TYR A 157 -8.59 5.54 -20.97
C TYR A 157 -9.07 6.97 -21.18
N ILE A 158 -9.03 7.76 -20.12
CA ILE A 158 -9.51 9.14 -20.04
C ILE A 158 -8.81 9.98 -21.12
N ALA A 159 -9.60 10.58 -22.01
CA ALA A 159 -9.12 11.33 -23.14
C ALA A 159 -8.78 12.78 -22.77
N THR A 160 -9.59 13.42 -21.91
CA THR A 160 -9.54 14.85 -21.62
C THR A 160 -9.65 15.16 -20.12
N PRO A 161 -9.19 16.34 -19.66
CA PRO A 161 -9.39 16.80 -18.28
C PRO A 161 -10.86 16.78 -17.83
N ALA A 162 -11.79 17.25 -18.67
CA ALA A 162 -13.22 17.27 -18.34
C ALA A 162 -13.81 15.86 -18.12
N GLN A 163 -13.19 14.80 -18.66
CA GLN A 163 -13.58 13.43 -18.33
C GLN A 163 -13.15 13.01 -16.93
N ILE A 164 -12.06 13.58 -16.38
CA ILE A 164 -11.64 13.28 -15.00
C ILE A 164 -12.73 13.68 -14.03
N GLU A 165 -13.27 14.89 -14.14
CA GLU A 165 -14.33 15.41 -13.26
C GLU A 165 -15.53 14.45 -13.25
N ARG A 166 -16.00 14.02 -14.43
CA ARG A 166 -17.09 13.03 -14.52
C ARG A 166 -16.77 11.69 -13.88
N PHE A 167 -15.51 11.25 -13.95
CA PHE A 167 -15.07 10.01 -13.31
C PHE A 167 -14.97 10.17 -11.79
N VAL A 168 -14.62 11.35 -11.30
CA VAL A 168 -14.64 11.67 -9.87
C VAL A 168 -16.08 11.71 -9.36
N ASP A 169 -16.98 12.41 -10.06
CA ASP A 169 -18.40 12.51 -9.69
C ASP A 169 -19.09 11.13 -9.68
N ALA A 170 -18.71 10.26 -10.61
CA ALA A 170 -19.21 8.88 -10.67
C ALA A 170 -18.54 7.91 -9.67
N GLY A 171 -17.57 8.38 -8.86
CA GLY A 171 -16.86 7.57 -7.87
C GLY A 171 -15.82 6.60 -8.47
N TYR A 172 -15.53 6.71 -9.77
CA TYR A 172 -14.53 5.90 -10.45
C TYR A 172 -13.10 6.34 -10.13
N LEU A 173 -12.89 7.63 -9.88
CA LEU A 173 -11.63 8.19 -9.39
C LEU A 173 -11.88 8.93 -8.07
N VAL A 174 -10.85 9.03 -7.25
CA VAL A 174 -10.85 9.79 -6.01
C VAL A 174 -9.73 10.82 -6.03
N PRO A 175 -9.91 11.98 -5.36
CA PRO A 175 -8.80 12.88 -5.11
C PRO A 175 -7.76 12.21 -4.21
N VAL A 176 -6.48 12.45 -4.50
CA VAL A 176 -5.35 12.08 -3.64
C VAL A 176 -4.91 13.36 -2.93
N PRO A 177 -5.28 13.58 -1.65
CA PRO A 177 -4.94 14.80 -0.95
C PRO A 177 -3.48 14.80 -0.49
N PRO A 178 -2.85 15.96 -0.24
CA PRO A 178 -1.58 16.01 0.46
C PRO A 178 -1.63 15.32 1.83
N SER A 179 -0.55 14.67 2.23
CA SER A 179 -0.44 13.98 3.53
C SER A 179 0.92 14.26 4.19
N SER A 180 1.01 14.13 5.51
CA SER A 180 2.31 14.19 6.21
C SER A 180 3.30 13.10 5.76
N ASP A 181 2.84 12.06 5.09
CA ASP A 181 3.65 10.89 4.73
C ASP A 181 4.18 10.92 3.29
N TYR A 182 3.58 11.72 2.42
CA TYR A 182 4.02 11.85 1.03
C TYR A 182 3.84 13.27 0.48
N ILE A 183 4.60 13.59 -0.57
CA ILE A 183 4.53 14.85 -1.32
C ILE A 183 3.96 14.55 -2.71
N LEU A 184 3.04 15.39 -3.15
CA LEU A 184 2.56 15.43 -4.52
C LEU A 184 3.36 16.51 -5.27
N HIS A 185 4.25 16.10 -6.17
CA HIS A 185 5.17 17.00 -6.86
C HIS A 185 4.69 17.27 -8.28
N ASP A 186 4.34 18.54 -8.57
CA ASP A 186 3.92 19.03 -9.90
C ASP A 186 2.78 18.24 -10.55
N LEU A 187 1.80 17.82 -9.77
CA LEU A 187 0.63 17.08 -10.27
C LEU A 187 -0.50 18.02 -10.70
N SER A 188 -0.73 18.13 -12.01
CA SER A 188 -1.91 18.83 -12.53
C SER A 188 -3.22 18.07 -12.30
N PHE A 189 -3.15 16.76 -12.09
CA PHE A 189 -4.31 15.87 -11.97
C PHE A 189 -4.10 14.90 -10.81
N PRO A 190 -4.27 15.36 -9.54
CA PRO A 190 -4.05 14.55 -8.35
C PRO A 190 -5.22 13.60 -8.07
N TYR A 191 -5.60 12.80 -9.07
CA TYR A 191 -6.72 11.86 -9.01
C TYR A 191 -6.21 10.47 -9.35
N ALA A 192 -6.78 9.44 -8.73
CA ALA A 192 -6.44 8.06 -8.99
C ALA A 192 -7.62 7.13 -8.70
N ARG A 193 -7.50 5.86 -9.08
CA ARG A 193 -8.43 4.83 -8.61
C ARG A 193 -8.35 4.71 -7.07
N PRO A 194 -9.45 4.36 -6.37
CA PRO A 194 -9.44 4.20 -4.91
C PRO A 194 -8.30 3.31 -4.39
N GLU A 195 -8.00 2.23 -5.10
CA GLU A 195 -6.96 1.27 -4.72
C GLU A 195 -5.55 1.83 -4.88
N VAL A 196 -5.36 2.76 -5.82
CA VAL A 196 -4.09 3.48 -5.99
C VAL A 196 -3.90 4.49 -4.85
N GLU A 197 -4.95 5.21 -4.44
CA GLU A 197 -4.90 6.08 -3.26
C GLU A 197 -4.56 5.24 -2.01
N LEU A 198 -5.27 4.13 -1.81
CA LEU A 198 -5.01 3.19 -0.71
C LEU A 198 -3.57 2.69 -0.70
N PHE A 199 -3.04 2.34 -1.88
CA PHE A 199 -1.64 1.95 -2.06
C PHE A 199 -0.69 3.05 -1.62
N ILE A 200 -0.87 4.28 -2.10
CA ILE A 200 -0.03 5.44 -1.75
C ILE A 200 -0.05 5.66 -0.24
N SER A 201 -1.23 5.71 0.37
CA SER A 201 -1.41 5.98 1.79
C SER A 201 -0.82 4.88 2.69
N ARG A 202 -0.84 3.61 2.25
CA ARG A 202 -0.19 2.50 2.97
C ARG A 202 1.33 2.50 2.77
N LEU A 203 1.79 2.62 1.53
CA LEU A 203 3.21 2.61 1.20
C LEU A 203 3.94 3.80 1.83
N ALA A 204 3.38 5.00 1.73
CA ALA A 204 4.00 6.23 2.25
C ALA A 204 4.18 6.19 3.77
N ARG A 205 3.20 5.67 4.52
CA ARG A 205 3.33 5.48 5.98
C ARG A 205 4.46 4.53 6.33
N GLN A 206 4.53 3.38 5.65
CA GLN A 206 5.59 2.40 5.87
C GLN A 206 6.95 2.95 5.46
N TYR A 207 7.00 3.65 4.33
CA TYR A 207 8.18 4.31 3.81
C TYR A 207 8.71 5.32 4.82
N ARG A 208 7.88 6.26 5.27
CA ARG A 208 8.27 7.27 6.25
C ARG A 208 8.70 6.65 7.57
N SER A 209 8.03 5.61 8.04
CA SER A 209 8.45 4.87 9.24
C SER A 209 9.82 4.19 9.09
N ALA A 210 10.14 3.67 7.89
CA ALA A 210 11.39 2.98 7.64
C ALA A 210 12.56 3.93 7.33
N CYS A 211 12.25 5.06 6.68
CA CYS A 211 13.23 5.95 6.08
C CYS A 211 13.40 7.29 6.79
N GLY A 212 12.37 7.78 7.46
CA GLY A 212 12.34 9.11 8.04
C GLY A 212 12.05 10.24 7.04
N GLU A 213 11.92 9.94 5.75
CA GLU A 213 11.55 10.92 4.71
C GLU A 213 10.17 10.63 4.09
N ARG A 214 9.61 11.63 3.40
CA ARG A 214 8.31 11.53 2.74
C ARG A 214 8.47 10.89 1.36
N LEU A 215 7.56 9.99 1.01
CA LEU A 215 7.47 9.46 -0.35
C LEU A 215 7.11 10.60 -1.32
N VAL A 216 7.65 10.61 -2.54
CA VAL A 216 7.33 11.66 -3.51
C VAL A 216 6.66 11.05 -4.73
N VAL A 217 5.39 11.41 -4.93
CA VAL A 217 4.58 11.03 -6.09
C VAL A 217 4.68 12.13 -7.13
N THR A 218 5.11 11.77 -8.34
CA THR A 218 5.40 12.70 -9.44
C THR A 218 4.41 12.60 -10.59
N SER A 219 3.58 11.55 -10.62
CA SER A 219 2.50 11.40 -11.60
C SER A 219 1.37 10.52 -11.04
N LEU A 220 0.14 10.80 -11.47
CA LEU A 220 -1.07 10.00 -11.21
C LEU A 220 -1.90 9.89 -12.51
N THR A 221 -3.22 10.04 -12.45
CA THR A 221 -4.07 10.04 -13.65
C THR A 221 -3.64 11.15 -14.59
N ARG A 222 -3.38 10.83 -15.86
CA ARG A 222 -3.05 11.83 -16.88
C ARG A 222 -3.86 11.56 -18.16
N PRO A 223 -4.74 12.49 -18.58
CA PRO A 223 -5.53 12.30 -19.78
C PRO A 223 -4.67 12.12 -21.04
N LYS A 224 -5.18 11.39 -22.04
CA LYS A 224 -4.48 11.15 -23.31
C LYS A 224 -3.98 12.45 -23.96
N ASN A 225 -4.80 13.49 -24.01
CA ASN A 225 -4.43 14.78 -24.63
C ASN A 225 -3.50 15.65 -23.78
N LYS A 226 -3.06 15.18 -22.61
CA LYS A 226 -2.08 15.83 -21.73
C LYS A 226 -0.86 14.94 -21.47
N GLN A 227 -0.73 13.82 -22.17
CA GLN A 227 0.48 13.00 -22.12
C GLN A 227 1.68 13.78 -22.66
N PRO A 228 2.88 13.60 -22.08
CA PRO A 228 4.09 14.21 -22.62
C PRO A 228 4.41 13.63 -24.01
N GLN A 229 5.16 14.38 -24.82
CA GLN A 229 5.44 14.01 -26.21
C GLN A 229 6.12 12.64 -26.35
N ASN A 230 6.90 12.22 -25.35
CA ASN A 230 7.60 10.95 -25.31
C ASN A 230 6.80 9.82 -24.62
N ALA A 231 5.52 10.02 -24.31
CA ALA A 231 4.70 8.98 -23.70
C ALA A 231 4.48 7.81 -24.65
N SER A 232 4.55 6.60 -24.10
CA SER A 232 4.18 5.39 -24.84
C SER A 232 2.69 5.41 -25.19
N PRO A 233 2.28 4.96 -26.39
CA PRO A 233 0.87 4.76 -26.72
C PRO A 233 0.20 3.69 -25.84
N ARG A 234 1.00 2.88 -25.13
CA ARG A 234 0.57 1.85 -24.17
C ARG A 234 0.50 2.37 -22.72
N SER A 235 0.65 3.68 -22.48
CA SER A 235 0.58 4.26 -21.14
C SER A 235 -0.78 3.99 -20.48
N VAL A 236 -0.75 3.50 -19.24
CA VAL A 236 -1.94 3.24 -18.41
C VAL A 236 -2.28 4.40 -17.46
N HIS A 237 -1.50 5.49 -17.43
CA HIS A 237 -1.88 6.69 -16.67
C HIS A 237 -3.29 7.22 -16.96
N PRO A 238 -3.81 7.18 -18.22
CA PRO A 238 -5.17 7.62 -18.50
C PRO A 238 -6.26 6.79 -17.82
N THR A 239 -5.97 5.60 -17.27
CA THR A 239 -6.98 4.76 -16.61
C THR A 239 -7.12 5.06 -15.11
N GLY A 240 -6.16 5.81 -14.56
CA GLY A 240 -6.02 6.10 -13.13
C GLY A 240 -5.44 4.97 -12.28
N MET A 241 -4.99 3.87 -12.89
CA MET A 241 -4.40 2.73 -12.18
C MET A 241 -2.88 2.87 -11.92
N ALA A 242 -2.25 3.90 -12.50
CA ALA A 242 -0.79 4.05 -12.47
C ALA A 242 -0.35 5.33 -11.76
N LEU A 243 0.84 5.25 -11.17
CA LEU A 243 1.53 6.35 -10.51
C LEU A 243 3.02 6.32 -10.83
N ASP A 244 3.67 7.48 -10.76
CA ASP A 244 5.12 7.59 -10.82
C ASP A 244 5.67 8.03 -9.46
N LEU A 245 6.72 7.35 -8.99
CA LEU A 245 7.42 7.67 -7.75
C LEU A 245 8.82 8.18 -8.04
N ARG A 246 9.20 9.30 -7.41
CA ARG A 246 10.57 9.79 -7.45
C ARG A 246 11.50 8.73 -6.90
N ARG A 247 12.62 8.48 -7.60
CA ARG A 247 13.68 7.62 -7.09
C ARG A 247 14.34 8.28 -5.87
N PRO A 248 14.34 7.64 -4.69
CA PRO A 248 14.92 8.23 -3.49
C PRO A 248 16.44 8.08 -3.45
N ASP A 249 17.03 8.63 -2.40
CA ASP A 249 18.45 8.47 -2.09
C ASP A 249 18.83 6.97 -1.93
N PRO A 250 20.12 6.61 -2.02
CA PRO A 250 20.54 5.21 -1.92
C PRO A 250 20.15 4.49 -0.62
N LYS A 251 20.04 5.20 0.51
CA LYS A 251 19.69 4.60 1.82
C LYS A 251 18.26 4.07 1.78
N CYS A 252 17.35 4.84 1.20
CA CYS A 252 15.93 4.51 1.16
C CYS A 252 15.49 3.74 -0.08
N ARG A 253 16.27 3.83 -1.16
CA ARG A 253 16.05 3.07 -2.39
C ARG A 253 15.92 1.57 -2.16
N GLY A 254 16.83 0.99 -1.39
CA GLY A 254 16.82 -0.46 -1.15
C GLY A 254 15.57 -0.93 -0.40
N TRP A 255 14.99 -0.09 0.47
CA TRP A 255 13.73 -0.40 1.11
C TRP A 255 12.57 -0.36 0.12
N LEU A 256 12.46 0.72 -0.65
CA LEU A 256 11.38 0.91 -1.61
C LEU A 256 11.39 -0.17 -2.70
N GLU A 257 12.54 -0.45 -3.30
CA GLU A 257 12.68 -1.47 -4.34
C GLU A 257 12.32 -2.86 -3.83
N ARG A 258 12.74 -3.23 -2.61
CA ARG A 258 12.35 -4.52 -2.02
C ARG A 258 10.83 -4.65 -1.84
N VAL A 259 10.18 -3.60 -1.33
CA VAL A 259 8.72 -3.62 -1.13
C VAL A 259 7.99 -3.68 -2.48
N LEU A 260 8.40 -2.89 -3.47
CA LEU A 260 7.78 -2.90 -4.80
C LEU A 260 7.96 -4.25 -5.50
N LEU A 261 9.16 -4.83 -5.46
CA LEU A 261 9.44 -6.15 -6.05
C LEU A 261 8.67 -7.27 -5.34
N GLN A 262 8.53 -7.19 -4.01
CA GLN A 262 7.71 -8.15 -3.26
C GLN A 262 6.24 -8.09 -3.66
N LEU A 263 5.69 -6.88 -3.84
CA LEU A 263 4.31 -6.70 -4.29
C LEU A 263 4.12 -7.13 -5.75
N GLU A 264 5.08 -6.82 -6.62
CA GLU A 264 5.11 -7.34 -8.00
C GLU A 264 5.12 -8.87 -8.03
N GLY A 265 5.98 -9.49 -7.21
CA GLY A 265 6.04 -10.94 -7.03
C GLY A 265 4.73 -11.56 -6.51
N SER A 266 3.88 -10.78 -5.84
CA SER A 266 2.55 -11.20 -5.42
C SER A 266 1.45 -10.99 -6.47
N GLY A 267 1.80 -10.39 -7.62
CA GLY A 267 0.88 -10.19 -8.75
C GLY A 267 -0.14 -9.07 -8.55
N VAL A 268 0.12 -8.10 -7.66
CA VAL A 268 -0.83 -7.00 -7.35
C VAL A 268 -0.47 -5.69 -8.02
N LEU A 269 0.72 -5.60 -8.59
CA LEU A 269 1.21 -4.46 -9.36
C LEU A 269 2.30 -4.90 -10.33
N GLU A 270 2.66 -4.01 -11.25
CA GLU A 270 3.91 -4.07 -12.02
C GLU A 270 4.72 -2.80 -11.71
N VAL A 271 6.05 -2.93 -11.61
CA VAL A 271 6.96 -1.81 -11.39
C VAL A 271 8.06 -1.79 -12.44
N THR A 272 8.35 -0.60 -12.97
CA THR A 272 9.43 -0.37 -13.93
C THR A 272 10.25 0.84 -13.50
N LEU A 273 11.58 0.71 -13.51
CA LEU A 273 12.49 1.84 -13.36
C LEU A 273 12.69 2.51 -14.73
N GLU A 274 12.13 3.70 -14.86
CA GLU A 274 12.36 4.58 -15.99
C GLU A 274 13.70 5.29 -15.87
N ARG A 275 14.37 5.56 -17.00
CA ARG A 275 15.77 6.02 -16.99
C ARG A 275 15.92 7.55 -17.08
N ARG A 276 14.97 8.25 -17.69
CA ARG A 276 15.11 9.69 -18.02
C ARG A 276 13.77 10.45 -17.89
N PRO A 277 13.56 11.19 -16.79
CA PRO A 277 14.35 11.18 -15.55
C PRO A 277 14.21 9.84 -14.80
N PRO A 278 15.12 9.46 -13.90
CA PRO A 278 14.97 8.25 -13.09
C PRO A 278 13.78 8.30 -12.14
N HIS A 279 12.77 7.46 -12.37
CA HIS A 279 11.60 7.29 -11.51
C HIS A 279 11.06 5.87 -11.61
N TYR A 280 10.27 5.45 -10.63
CA TYR A 280 9.54 4.19 -10.71
C TYR A 280 8.16 4.46 -11.30
N HIS A 281 7.90 3.88 -12.45
CA HIS A 281 6.54 3.72 -12.95
C HIS A 281 5.91 2.52 -12.26
N VAL A 282 4.75 2.70 -11.65
CA VAL A 282 4.03 1.64 -10.94
C VAL A 282 2.61 1.57 -11.48
N ALA A 283 2.20 0.40 -11.94
CA ALA A 283 0.83 0.11 -12.36
C ALA A 283 0.19 -0.83 -11.32
N ILE A 284 -0.76 -0.32 -10.54
CA ILE A 284 -1.50 -1.10 -9.56
C ILE A 284 -2.59 -1.88 -10.28
N PHE A 285 -2.78 -3.15 -9.93
CA PHE A 285 -3.89 -3.97 -10.41
C PHE A 285 -5.01 -3.92 -9.36
N PRO A 286 -6.06 -3.10 -9.54
CA PRO A 286 -6.90 -2.68 -8.42
C PRO A 286 -7.60 -3.81 -7.68
N GLN A 287 -8.24 -4.74 -8.40
CA GLN A 287 -8.94 -5.86 -7.78
C GLN A 287 -7.98 -6.79 -7.03
N GLN A 288 -6.82 -7.07 -7.61
CA GLN A 288 -5.76 -7.91 -7.04
C GLN A 288 -5.17 -7.24 -5.79
N TYR A 289 -4.94 -5.92 -5.84
CA TYR A 289 -4.43 -5.17 -4.69
C TYR A 289 -5.46 -5.07 -3.56
N ALA A 290 -6.74 -4.84 -3.87
CA ALA A 290 -7.81 -4.84 -2.88
C ALA A 290 -7.91 -6.21 -2.17
N ALA A 291 -7.92 -7.31 -2.93
CA ALA A 291 -7.93 -8.66 -2.38
C ALA A 291 -6.68 -8.96 -1.54
N TYR A 292 -5.51 -8.47 -1.97
CA TYR A 292 -4.28 -8.56 -1.20
C TYR A 292 -4.39 -7.84 0.15
N VAL A 293 -4.89 -6.60 0.17
CA VAL A 293 -5.07 -5.82 1.39
C VAL A 293 -6.07 -6.49 2.33
N GLU A 294 -7.18 -6.98 1.81
CA GLU A 294 -8.18 -7.70 2.61
C GLU A 294 -7.57 -8.94 3.28
N ARG A 295 -6.81 -9.75 2.52
CA ARG A 295 -6.15 -10.95 3.04
C ARG A 295 -5.18 -10.63 4.17
N ILE A 296 -4.32 -9.62 4.00
CA ILE A 296 -3.34 -9.27 5.05
C ILE A 296 -4.02 -8.62 6.26
N THR A 297 -5.08 -7.82 6.07
CA THR A 297 -5.83 -7.22 7.17
C THR A 297 -6.56 -8.29 7.96
N ARG A 298 -7.21 -9.26 7.29
CA ARG A 298 -7.87 -10.39 7.95
C ARG A 298 -6.88 -11.24 8.74
N ALA A 299 -5.72 -11.57 8.15
CA ALA A 299 -4.67 -12.30 8.85
C ALA A 299 -4.15 -11.54 10.07
N GLN A 300 -3.97 -10.22 9.96
CA GLN A 300 -3.61 -9.37 11.10
C GLN A 300 -4.68 -9.38 12.18
N GLN A 301 -5.97 -9.21 11.82
CA GLN A 301 -7.08 -9.25 12.77
C GLN A 301 -7.19 -10.61 13.49
N GLN A 302 -6.98 -11.71 12.77
CA GLN A 302 -6.95 -13.05 13.37
C GLN A 302 -5.78 -13.21 14.35
N TYR A 303 -4.60 -12.67 14.01
CA TYR A 303 -3.44 -12.67 14.91
C TYR A 303 -3.68 -11.83 16.17
N VAL A 304 -4.33 -10.68 16.04
CA VAL A 304 -4.75 -9.82 17.16
C VAL A 304 -5.80 -10.52 18.04
N ALA A 305 -6.85 -11.06 17.44
CA ALA A 305 -7.96 -11.69 18.14
C ALA A 305 -7.56 -13.03 18.80
N GLY A 306 -6.63 -13.77 18.17
CA GLY A 306 -6.12 -15.04 18.69
C GLY A 306 -4.99 -14.90 19.71
N GLY A 307 -4.53 -13.67 20.01
CA GLY A 307 -3.44 -13.43 20.96
C GLY A 307 -2.18 -14.23 20.61
N GLY A 308 -1.60 -14.00 19.43
CA GLY A 308 -0.47 -14.78 18.91
C GLY A 308 0.60 -15.04 19.97
N ARG A 309 1.10 -16.28 20.07
CA ARG A 309 2.11 -16.66 21.07
C ARG A 309 3.50 -16.70 20.44
N TYR A 310 4.49 -16.11 21.09
CA TYR A 310 5.89 -16.13 20.68
C TYR A 310 6.75 -16.83 21.72
N GLN A 311 7.52 -17.84 21.31
CA GLN A 311 8.53 -18.43 22.17
C GLN A 311 9.85 -17.68 22.03
N VAL A 312 10.30 -17.08 23.13
CA VAL A 312 11.57 -16.35 23.22
C VAL A 312 12.72 -17.28 22.87
N ARG A 313 13.63 -16.82 22.02
CA ARG A 313 14.83 -17.55 21.60
C ARG A 313 16.06 -16.98 22.28
N ALA A 314 17.13 -17.77 22.34
CA ALA A 314 18.42 -17.29 22.82
C ALA A 314 18.86 -16.07 21.99
N GLY A 315 19.16 -14.95 22.69
CA GLY A 315 19.55 -13.70 22.08
C GLY A 315 18.41 -12.73 21.73
N ASP A 316 17.13 -13.10 21.91
CA ASP A 316 16.03 -12.16 21.69
C ASP A 316 15.99 -11.06 22.76
N SER A 317 15.63 -9.85 22.34
CA SER A 317 15.19 -8.76 23.21
C SER A 317 13.72 -8.41 22.99
N LEU A 318 13.05 -7.84 24.01
CA LEU A 318 11.66 -7.37 23.85
C LEU A 318 11.51 -6.35 22.70
N TRP A 319 12.54 -5.54 22.46
CA TRP A 319 12.52 -4.55 21.39
C TRP A 319 12.53 -5.21 20.01
N GLU A 320 13.38 -6.21 19.80
CA GLU A 320 13.43 -6.95 18.54
C GLU A 320 12.15 -7.74 18.29
N ILE A 321 11.60 -8.38 19.33
CA ILE A 321 10.32 -9.09 19.26
C ILE A 321 9.20 -8.10 18.90
N ALA A 322 9.07 -6.99 19.65
CA ALA A 322 8.03 -6.00 19.40
C ALA A 322 8.09 -5.46 17.96
N ARG A 323 9.29 -5.13 17.48
CA ARG A 323 9.49 -4.65 16.10
C ARG A 323 9.14 -5.71 15.06
N ARG A 324 9.54 -6.96 15.28
CA ARG A 324 9.25 -8.10 14.37
C ARG A 324 7.76 -8.39 14.27
N HIS A 325 7.03 -8.18 15.36
CA HIS A 325 5.59 -8.46 15.47
C HIS A 325 4.71 -7.22 15.39
N ALA A 326 5.25 -6.10 14.87
CA ALA A 326 4.52 -4.85 14.64
C ALA A 326 3.75 -4.33 15.88
N THR A 327 4.30 -4.53 17.07
CA THR A 327 3.77 -4.03 18.35
C THR A 327 4.80 -3.15 19.05
N THR A 328 4.52 -2.69 20.26
CA THR A 328 5.46 -1.90 21.05
C THR A 328 5.94 -2.67 22.26
N VAL A 329 7.15 -2.35 22.76
CA VAL A 329 7.65 -2.94 24.02
C VAL A 329 6.66 -2.71 25.15
N THR A 330 6.05 -1.53 25.22
CA THR A 330 5.02 -1.20 26.21
C THR A 330 3.82 -2.13 26.10
N ARG A 331 3.23 -2.28 24.91
CA ARG A 331 2.10 -3.19 24.71
C ARG A 331 2.49 -4.62 25.04
N LEU A 332 3.63 -5.10 24.54
CA LEU A 332 4.14 -6.45 24.78
C LEU A 332 4.35 -6.72 26.26
N ARG A 333 4.86 -5.76 27.02
CA ARG A 333 4.99 -5.86 28.48
C ARG A 333 3.63 -5.92 29.16
N SER A 334 2.71 -5.02 28.81
CA SER A 334 1.36 -5.00 29.37
C SER A 334 0.60 -6.30 29.14
N ALA A 335 0.65 -6.86 27.92
CA ALA A 335 0.00 -8.11 27.56
C ALA A 335 0.56 -9.34 28.30
N ASN A 336 1.79 -9.24 28.81
CA ASN A 336 2.49 -10.33 29.51
C ASN A 336 2.76 -10.03 30.99
N SER A 337 2.16 -8.97 31.54
CA SER A 337 2.38 -8.51 32.92
C SER A 337 3.87 -8.35 33.29
N LEU A 338 4.70 -7.88 32.36
CA LEU A 338 6.15 -7.70 32.58
C LEU A 338 6.48 -6.32 33.17
N SER A 339 7.03 -6.32 34.39
CA SER A 339 7.47 -5.10 35.09
C SER A 339 8.78 -4.51 34.54
N GLY A 340 9.52 -5.22 33.69
CA GLY A 340 10.77 -4.75 33.07
C GLY A 340 11.03 -5.37 31.70
N SER A 341 12.28 -5.29 31.24
CA SER A 341 12.69 -5.75 29.90
C SER A 341 13.29 -7.15 29.85
N ARG A 342 13.40 -7.84 31.00
CA ARG A 342 14.03 -9.16 31.09
C ARG A 342 13.08 -10.24 30.59
N ILE A 343 13.59 -11.08 29.70
CA ILE A 343 12.92 -12.26 29.14
C ILE A 343 13.91 -13.42 29.07
N TYR A 344 13.40 -14.66 29.06
CA TYR A 344 14.24 -15.86 29.06
C TYR A 344 13.96 -16.74 27.85
N PRO A 345 14.98 -17.37 27.23
CA PRO A 345 14.76 -18.36 26.18
C PRO A 345 13.79 -19.45 26.63
N GLY A 346 12.86 -19.82 25.76
CA GLY A 346 11.76 -20.75 26.03
C GLY A 346 10.50 -20.10 26.61
N GLN A 347 10.57 -18.87 27.12
CA GLN A 347 9.40 -18.14 27.63
C GLN A 347 8.38 -17.89 26.52
N ILE A 348 7.09 -18.12 26.81
CA ILE A 348 6.02 -17.82 25.87
C ILE A 348 5.44 -16.44 26.17
N LEU A 349 5.47 -15.54 25.20
CA LEU A 349 4.86 -14.22 25.26
C LEU A 349 3.56 -14.20 24.46
N THR A 350 2.51 -13.65 25.04
CA THR A 350 1.31 -13.21 24.33
C THR A 350 1.62 -11.94 23.57
N LEU A 351 1.44 -11.94 22.26
CA LEU A 351 1.71 -10.81 21.39
C LEU A 351 0.43 -9.96 21.33
N PRO A 352 0.48 -8.71 21.81
CA PRO A 352 -0.65 -7.80 21.72
C PRO A 352 -0.80 -7.31 20.29
N GLY A 353 -2.05 -7.27 19.85
CA GLY A 353 -2.42 -6.69 18.55
C GLY A 353 -2.27 -5.19 18.41
#